data_AF-A0A9E5STY1-F1
#
_entry.id   AF-A0A9E5STY1-F1
#
_cell.length_a   1.000
_cell.length_b   1.000
_cell.length_c   1.000
_cell.angle_alpha   90.00
_cell.angle_beta   90.00
_cell.angle_gamma   90.00
#
_symmetry.space_group_name_H-M   'P 1'
#
loop_
_entity.id
_entity.type
_entity.pdbx_description
1 polymer ?
#
loop_
_entity_poly.entity_id
_entity_poly.type
_entity_poly.pdbx_seq_one_letter_code
_entity_poly.pdbx_strand_id
1 'polypeptide(L)'
;MAGYDKACIGCGNLISYDSKFCPVCGRMSPFYDACPSCNAEIRRGWQRCSSCGRALTVACPACGKPTFVGDKCDVCGASLVIICTNKLCHMPQFFENVKCTACGKKIKKK
;
A
#
# COMPACT_ATOMS: atom_id res chain seq x y z
N MET A 1 -26.00 17.43 -10.39
CA MET A 1 -24.52 17.52 -10.26
C MET A 1 -23.96 16.20 -10.76
N ALA A 2 -23.24 16.18 -11.89
CA ALA A 2 -22.64 14.96 -12.41
C ALA A 2 -21.50 14.56 -11.47
N GLY A 3 -21.78 13.64 -10.54
CA GLY A 3 -20.76 12.98 -9.76
C GLY A 3 -19.88 12.21 -10.73
N TYR A 4 -18.67 12.67 -10.93
CA TYR A 4 -17.67 11.96 -11.72
C TYR A 4 -17.21 10.79 -10.86
N ASP A 5 -17.78 9.61 -11.10
CA ASP A 5 -17.34 8.39 -10.45
C ASP A 5 -16.02 7.92 -11.08
N LYS A 6 -15.08 7.52 -10.23
CA LYS A 6 -13.77 7.00 -10.64
C LYS A 6 -13.66 5.55 -10.19
N ALA A 7 -13.04 4.71 -11.01
CA ALA A 7 -12.82 3.31 -10.64
C ALA A 7 -11.75 3.20 -9.54
N CYS A 8 -12.03 2.41 -8.52
CA CYS A 8 -11.06 2.02 -7.50
C CYS A 8 -9.94 1.19 -8.13
N ILE A 9 -8.68 1.55 -7.90
CA ILE A 9 -7.53 0.79 -8.40
C ILE A 9 -7.40 -0.60 -7.76
N GLY A 10 -8.05 -0.80 -6.61
CA GLY A 10 -8.03 -2.07 -5.88
C GLY A 10 -9.11 -3.06 -6.33
N CYS A 11 -10.36 -2.61 -6.41
CA CYS A 11 -11.51 -3.48 -6.69
C CYS A 11 -12.23 -3.19 -8.01
N GLY A 12 -11.87 -2.13 -8.73
CA GLY A 12 -12.51 -1.74 -9.99
C GLY A 12 -13.89 -1.11 -9.86
N ASN A 13 -14.47 -1.06 -8.66
CA ASN A 13 -15.79 -0.45 -8.47
C ASN A 13 -15.76 1.07 -8.69
N LEU A 14 -16.85 1.58 -9.26
CA LEU A 14 -17.09 3.01 -9.43
C LEU A 14 -17.48 3.63 -8.08
N ILE A 15 -16.72 4.63 -7.68
CA ILE A 15 -16.89 5.36 -6.42
C ILE A 15 -16.77 6.84 -6.71
N SER A 16 -17.51 7.65 -5.98
CA SER A 16 -17.49 9.09 -6.16
C SER A 16 -16.08 9.63 -5.97
N TYR A 17 -15.65 10.53 -6.86
CA TYR A 17 -14.28 11.06 -6.83
C TYR A 17 -13.89 11.73 -5.50
N ASP A 18 -14.86 12.29 -4.77
CA ASP A 18 -14.64 12.90 -3.45
C ASP A 18 -14.43 11.85 -2.34
N SER A 19 -14.74 10.58 -2.61
CA SER A 19 -14.61 9.51 -1.62
C SER A 19 -13.14 9.15 -1.37
N LYS A 20 -12.67 9.48 -0.17
CA LYS A 20 -11.31 9.13 0.30
C LYS A 20 -11.15 7.64 0.61
N PHE A 21 -12.23 6.91 0.84
CA PHE A 21 -12.20 5.48 1.11
C PHE A 21 -13.16 4.76 0.18
N CYS A 22 -12.86 3.52 -0.18
CA CYS A 22 -13.77 2.68 -0.93
C CYS A 22 -14.74 1.97 0.03
N PRO A 23 -16.06 2.23 -0.02
CA PRO A 23 -17.04 1.52 0.81
C PRO A 23 -17.16 0.03 0.42
N VAL A 24 -16.70 -0.36 -0.78
CA VAL A 24 -16.80 -1.73 -1.26
C VAL A 24 -15.63 -2.61 -0.80
N CYS A 25 -14.39 -2.13 -0.98
CA CYS A 25 -13.21 -2.93 -0.63
C CYS A 25 -12.52 -2.50 0.68
N GLY A 26 -12.99 -1.44 1.33
CA GLY A 26 -12.39 -0.90 2.54
C GLY A 26 -11.03 -0.23 2.35
N ARG A 27 -10.56 -0.04 1.10
CA ARG A 27 -9.29 0.64 0.80
C ARG A 27 -9.41 2.13 1.15
N MET A 28 -8.54 2.63 2.03
CA MET A 28 -8.45 4.05 2.43
C MET A 28 -7.87 4.97 1.36
N SER A 29 -7.43 4.44 0.22
CA SER A 29 -6.87 5.22 -0.89
C SER A 29 -7.27 4.56 -2.20
N PRO A 30 -8.52 4.74 -2.63
CA PRO A 30 -9.06 4.07 -3.81
C PRO A 30 -8.42 4.49 -5.13
N PHE A 31 -7.78 5.67 -5.19
CA PHE A 31 -7.32 6.28 -6.43
C PHE A 31 -5.80 6.42 -6.54
N TYR A 32 -5.08 6.25 -5.44
CA TYR A 32 -3.64 6.41 -5.37
C TYR A 32 -3.02 5.37 -4.43
N ASP A 33 -1.71 5.18 -4.56
CA ASP A 33 -0.96 4.37 -3.62
C ASP A 33 -0.65 5.20 -2.38
N ALA A 34 -0.83 4.59 -1.21
CA ALA A 34 -0.54 5.23 0.07
C ALA A 34 0.76 4.67 0.63
N CYS A 35 1.56 5.53 1.26
CA CYS A 35 2.78 5.10 1.92
C CYS A 35 2.42 4.10 3.03
N PRO A 36 3.00 2.88 3.04
CA PRO A 36 2.68 1.88 4.05
C PRO A 36 3.14 2.25 5.46
N SER A 37 3.91 3.34 5.61
CA SER A 37 4.43 3.80 6.90
C SER A 37 3.64 4.96 7.51
N CYS A 38 3.17 5.91 6.69
CA CYS A 38 2.48 7.11 7.17
C CYS A 38 1.12 7.36 6.51
N ASN A 39 0.68 6.47 5.60
CA ASN A 39 -0.54 6.58 4.81
C ASN A 39 -0.65 7.86 3.95
N ALA A 40 0.44 8.62 3.78
CA ALA A 40 0.46 9.76 2.87
C ALA A 40 0.31 9.29 1.41
N GLU A 41 -0.30 10.13 0.58
CA GLU A 41 -0.34 9.88 -0.85
C GLU A 41 1.08 9.80 -1.44
N ILE A 42 1.33 8.79 -2.27
CA ILE A 42 2.58 8.62 -2.96
C ILE A 42 2.30 8.37 -4.44
N ARG A 43 3.20 8.83 -5.30
CA ARG A 43 3.10 8.67 -6.74
C ARG A 43 4.26 7.84 -7.27
N ARG A 44 3.96 7.01 -8.27
CA ARG A 44 4.99 6.27 -9.02
C ARG A 44 5.99 7.26 -9.61
N GLY A 45 7.27 7.06 -9.32
CA GLY A 45 8.36 7.97 -9.68
C GLY A 45 8.94 8.77 -8.50
N TRP A 46 8.28 8.79 -7.34
CA TRP A 46 8.86 9.40 -6.15
C TRP A 46 9.94 8.49 -5.55
N GLN A 47 11.09 9.07 -5.23
CA GLN A 47 12.20 8.36 -4.58
C GLN A 47 11.98 8.22 -3.07
N ARG A 48 11.37 9.25 -2.44
CA ARG A 48 11.07 9.29 -1.01
C ARG A 48 9.68 9.88 -0.77
N CYS A 49 9.05 9.50 0.33
CA CYS A 49 7.79 10.07 0.76
C CYS A 49 8.01 11.51 1.26
N SER A 50 7.26 12.48 0.73
CA SER A 50 7.33 13.87 1.18
C SER A 50 6.83 14.09 2.60
N SER A 51 6.07 13.15 3.17
CA SER A 51 5.54 13.26 4.54
C SER A 51 6.44 12.61 5.59
N CYS A 52 6.88 11.36 5.38
CA CYS A 52 7.70 10.64 6.37
C CYS A 52 9.19 10.53 6.02
N GLY A 53 9.62 10.95 4.83
CA GLY A 53 11.01 10.87 4.37
C GLY A 53 11.49 9.46 4.01
N ARG A 54 10.66 8.42 4.17
CA ARG A 54 11.01 7.04 3.85
C ARG A 54 11.24 6.85 2.35
N ALA A 55 12.23 6.04 1.98
CA ALA A 55 12.43 5.62 0.59
C ALA A 55 11.21 4.84 0.07
N LEU A 56 10.70 5.26 -1.09
CA LEU A 56 9.61 4.59 -1.80
C LEU A 56 10.12 3.61 -2.85
N THR A 57 11.44 3.53 -3.02
CA THR A 57 12.12 2.53 -3.83
C THR A 57 12.76 1.52 -2.90
N VAL A 58 12.43 0.25 -3.06
CA VAL A 58 12.96 -0.86 -2.27
C VAL A 58 13.49 -1.94 -3.18
N ALA A 59 14.43 -2.75 -2.71
CA ALA A 59 14.85 -3.94 -3.44
C ALA A 59 13.79 -5.05 -3.27
N CYS A 60 13.31 -5.61 -4.39
CA CYS A 60 12.40 -6.74 -4.34
C CYS A 60 13.11 -7.97 -3.74
N PRO A 61 12.58 -8.61 -2.68
CA PRO A 61 13.20 -9.80 -2.08
C PRO A 61 13.17 -11.03 -3.01
N ALA A 62 12.32 -11.03 -4.05
CA ALA A 62 12.21 -12.13 -5.00
C ALA A 62 13.16 -12.02 -6.19
N CYS A 63 13.42 -10.80 -6.70
CA CYS A 63 14.24 -10.59 -7.91
C CYS A 63 15.48 -9.69 -7.71
N GLY A 64 15.63 -9.05 -6.55
CA GLY A 64 16.75 -8.18 -6.22
C GLY A 64 16.75 -6.80 -6.89
N LYS A 65 15.83 -6.53 -7.82
CA LYS A 65 15.75 -5.25 -8.54
C LYS A 65 15.03 -4.16 -7.73
N PRO A 66 15.39 -2.88 -7.91
CA PRO A 66 14.67 -1.77 -7.29
C PRO A 66 13.25 -1.69 -7.85
N THR A 67 12.26 -1.63 -6.97
CA THR A 67 10.84 -1.56 -7.28
C THR A 67 10.17 -0.50 -6.41
N PHE A 68 9.06 0.04 -6.90
CA PHE A 68 8.27 0.99 -6.13
C PHE A 68 7.54 0.29 -4.97
N VAL A 69 7.35 1.02 -3.88
CA VAL A 69 6.61 0.56 -2.70
C VAL A 69 5.14 0.37 -3.08
N GLY A 70 4.63 -0.84 -2.87
CA GLY A 70 3.28 -1.21 -3.25
C GLY A 70 3.00 -2.67 -2.91
N ASP A 71 1.83 -3.17 -3.31
CA ASP A 71 1.44 -4.55 -3.03
C ASP A 71 2.25 -5.57 -3.86
N LYS A 72 2.69 -5.18 -5.06
CA LYS A 72 3.37 -6.03 -6.05
C LYS A 72 4.59 -5.32 -6.62
N CYS A 73 5.59 -6.10 -7.01
CA CYS A 73 6.76 -5.59 -7.71
C CYS A 73 6.43 -5.28 -9.18
N ASP A 74 6.82 -4.11 -9.68
CA ASP A 74 6.62 -3.71 -11.08
C ASP A 74 7.47 -4.54 -12.06
N VAL A 75 8.55 -5.17 -11.59
CA VAL A 75 9.50 -5.91 -12.45
C VAL A 75 9.17 -7.39 -12.56
N CYS A 76 8.93 -8.05 -11.43
CA CYS A 76 8.67 -9.50 -11.40
C CYS A 76 7.24 -9.88 -11.02
N GLY A 77 6.40 -8.92 -10.64
CA GLY A 77 5.02 -9.19 -10.18
C GLY A 77 4.91 -9.85 -8.80
N ALA A 78 6.03 -10.11 -8.11
CA ALA A 78 6.02 -10.74 -6.80
C ALA A 78 5.36 -9.84 -5.74
N SER A 79 4.60 -10.45 -4.83
CA SER A 79 3.96 -9.74 -3.72
C SER A 79 5.00 -9.21 -2.73
N LEU A 80 4.98 -7.91 -2.46
CA LEU A 80 5.83 -7.24 -1.47
C LEU A 80 5.15 -7.10 -0.11
N VAL A 81 3.95 -7.69 0.04
CA VAL A 81 3.19 -7.71 1.27
C VAL A 81 3.36 -9.04 1.99
N ILE A 82 3.55 -8.97 3.29
CA ILE A 82 3.57 -10.10 4.20
C ILE A 82 2.34 -10.05 5.10
N ILE A 83 1.78 -11.21 5.42
CA ILE A 83 0.66 -11.28 6.35
C ILE A 83 1.19 -11.11 7.77
N CYS A 84 0.55 -10.24 8.54
CA CYS A 84 0.89 -10.08 9.95
C CYS A 84 0.72 -11.42 10.70
N THR A 85 1.78 -11.91 11.35
CA THR A 85 1.79 -13.16 12.13
C THR A 85 0.99 -13.08 13.44
N ASN A 86 0.34 -11.95 13.71
CA ASN A 86 -0.50 -11.77 14.89
C ASN A 86 -1.87 -12.45 14.64
N LYS A 87 -2.23 -13.42 15.49
CA LYS A 87 -3.46 -14.23 15.38
C LYS A 87 -4.76 -13.42 15.28
N LEU A 88 -4.76 -12.17 15.74
CA LEU A 88 -5.94 -11.31 15.77
C LEU A 88 -6.05 -10.35 14.58
N CYS A 89 -4.97 -10.12 13.82
CA CYS A 89 -4.93 -9.05 12.83
C CYS A 89 -4.97 -9.57 11.39
N HIS A 90 -4.10 -10.52 11.04
CA HIS A 90 -3.99 -11.10 9.69
C HIS A 90 -3.97 -10.10 8.52
N MET A 91 -3.74 -8.81 8.78
CA MET A 91 -3.73 -7.81 7.72
C MET A 91 -2.47 -7.91 6.87
N PRO A 92 -2.57 -7.60 5.57
CA PRO A 92 -1.41 -7.43 4.71
C PRO A 92 -0.61 -6.22 5.20
N GLN A 93 0.69 -6.42 5.34
CA GLN A 93 1.63 -5.41 5.77
C GLN A 93 2.81 -5.39 4.81
N PHE A 94 3.37 -4.21 4.57
CA PHE A 94 4.54 -4.12 3.72
C PHE A 94 5.72 -4.86 4.36
N PHE A 95 6.50 -5.62 3.57
CA PHE A 95 7.57 -6.46 4.11
C PHE A 95 8.60 -5.67 4.93
N GLU A 96 8.81 -4.41 4.60
CA GLU A 96 9.80 -3.55 5.26
C GLU A 96 9.24 -2.78 6.47
N ASN A 97 7.95 -2.93 6.79
CA ASN A 97 7.37 -2.38 8.00
C ASN A 97 7.83 -3.18 9.23
N VAL A 98 8.38 -2.48 10.22
CA VAL A 98 8.83 -3.08 11.49
C VAL A 98 7.64 -3.35 12.42
N LYS A 99 6.58 -2.54 12.31
CA LYS A 99 5.36 -2.64 13.11
C LYS A 99 4.15 -2.73 12.18
N CYS A 100 3.14 -3.48 12.62
CA CYS A 100 1.86 -3.56 11.92
C CYS A 100 1.10 -2.24 12.06
N THR A 101 0.70 -1.64 10.95
CA THR A 101 -0.06 -0.38 10.93
C THR A 101 -1.43 -0.51 11.58
N ALA A 102 -1.99 -1.71 11.63
CA ALA A 102 -3.29 -1.97 12.23
C ALA A 102 -3.23 -2.37 13.71
N CYS A 103 -2.31 -3.25 14.11
CA CYS A 103 -2.26 -3.77 15.48
C CYS A 103 -1.10 -3.23 16.33
N GLY A 104 -0.19 -2.43 15.76
CA GLY A 104 0.97 -1.86 16.45
C GLY A 104 2.06 -2.86 16.85
N LYS A 105 1.80 -4.17 16.76
CA LYS A 105 2.78 -5.22 17.11
C LYS A 105 3.88 -5.36 16.06
N LYS A 106 5.06 -5.79 16.50
CA LYS A 106 6.22 -6.01 15.62
C LYS A 106 5.92 -7.10 14.60
N ILE A 107 6.14 -6.81 13.32
CA ILE A 107 6.06 -7.81 12.26
C ILE A 107 7.39 -8.55 12.27
N LYS A 108 7.38 -9.83 12.62
CA LYS A 108 8.59 -10.66 12.53
C LYS A 108 8.74 -11.10 11.07
N LYS A 109 9.75 -10.58 10.36
CA LYS A 109 10.26 -11.22 9.14
C LYS A 109 10.72 -12.62 9.56
N LYS A 110 10.11 -13.65 9.01
CA LYS A 110 10.58 -15.03 9.18
C LYS A 110 11.59 -15.33 8.09
#